data_AF-A0A7J2J496-F1
#
_entry.id   AF-A0A7J2J496-F1
#
_cell.length_a   1.000
_cell.length_b   1.000
_cell.length_c   1.000
_cell.angle_alpha   90.00
_cell.angle_beta   90.00
_cell.angle_gamma   90.00
#
_symmetry.space_group_name_H-M   'P 1'
#
loop_
_entity.id
_entity.type
_entity.pdbx_description
1 polymer ?
#
loop_
_entity_poly.entity_id
_entity_poly.type
_entity_poly.pdbx_seq_one_letter_code
_entity_poly.pdbx_strand_id
1 'polypeptide(L)'
;MLENLLKTIREFRDERGWRKYHNPKDLAISICIEASELLEIFQWESDPYKVCEEKSEQVREELADVMIYCLSLADVLGINPEEAIIEKIEKNRRKYPVK
;
A
#
# COMPACT_ATOMS: atom_id res chain seq x y z
N MET A 1 13.86 -2.53 8.89
CA MET A 1 13.36 -3.11 7.62
C MET A 1 12.46 -2.12 6.90
N LEU A 2 11.40 -1.62 7.54
CA LEU A 2 10.51 -0.63 6.94
C LEU A 2 11.19 0.71 6.65
N GLU A 3 12.10 1.17 7.52
CA GLU A 3 12.91 2.37 7.26
C GLU A 3 13.80 2.23 6.01
N ASN A 4 14.34 1.03 5.76
CA ASN A 4 15.13 0.79 4.54
C ASN A 4 14.24 0.87 3.29
N LEU A 5 13.00 0.36 3.37
CA LEU A 5 12.05 0.44 2.27
C LEU A 5 11.63 1.89 2.00
N LEU A 6 11.32 2.67 3.05
CA LEU A 6 11.04 4.10 2.94
C LEU A 6 12.22 4.86 2.33
N LYS A 7 13.45 4.52 2.74
CA LYS A 7 14.65 5.09 2.15
C LYS A 7 14.73 4.80 0.64
N THR A 8 14.55 3.55 0.22
CA THR A 8 14.54 3.18 -1.21
C THR A 8 13.45 3.93 -1.99
N ILE A 9 12.25 4.07 -1.43
CA ILE A 9 11.14 4.82 -2.05
C ILE A 9 11.50 6.31 -2.19
N ARG A 10 12.09 6.91 -1.14
CA ARG A 10 12.54 8.32 -1.16
C ARG A 10 13.60 8.55 -2.22
N GLU A 11 14.63 7.68 -2.27
CA GLU A 11 15.69 7.75 -3.27
C GLU A 11 15.12 7.66 -4.69
N PHE A 12 14.28 6.66 -4.96
CA PHE A 12 13.65 6.48 -6.27
C PHE A 12 12.82 7.71 -6.71
N ARG A 13 12.03 8.28 -5.78
CA ARG A 13 11.22 9.49 -6.00
C ARG A 13 12.09 10.70 -6.29
N ASP A 14 13.13 10.91 -5.49
CA ASP A 14 13.95 12.12 -5.51
C ASP A 14 14.89 12.14 -6.71
N GLU A 15 15.44 10.99 -7.13
CA GLU A 15 16.20 10.83 -8.38
C GLU A 15 15.42 11.31 -9.62
N ARG A 16 14.09 11.19 -9.59
CA ARG A 16 13.19 11.58 -10.69
C ARG A 16 12.63 13.00 -10.52
N GLY A 17 12.96 13.68 -9.42
CA GLY A 17 12.40 14.99 -9.09
C GLY A 17 10.88 14.96 -8.87
N TRP A 18 10.33 13.81 -8.48
CA TRP A 18 8.87 13.60 -8.36
C TRP A 18 8.29 14.11 -7.04
N ARG A 19 9.13 14.55 -6.10
CA ARG A 19 8.69 15.09 -4.80
C ARG A 19 7.60 16.17 -4.92
N LYS A 20 7.62 16.98 -5.98
CA LYS A 20 6.61 18.02 -6.26
C LYS A 20 5.20 17.50 -6.58
N TYR A 21 5.08 16.24 -7.01
CA TYR A 21 3.81 15.58 -7.32
C TYR A 21 3.29 14.74 -6.13
N HIS A 22 4.14 14.45 -5.14
CA HIS A 22 3.80 13.66 -3.97
C HIS A 22 3.15 14.53 -2.88
N ASN A 23 2.02 15.17 -3.19
CA ASN A 23 1.19 15.83 -2.16
C ASN A 23 0.13 14.84 -1.62
N PRO A 24 -0.42 15.07 -0.41
CA PRO A 24 -1.30 14.09 0.24
C PRO A 24 -2.53 13.70 -0.57
N LYS A 25 -3.14 14.64 -1.30
CA LYS A 25 -4.33 14.39 -2.12
C LYS A 25 -3.99 13.46 -3.29
N ASP A 26 -2.93 13.78 -4.02
CA ASP A 26 -2.56 13.02 -5.22
C ASP A 26 -2.08 11.61 -4.84
N LEU A 27 -1.33 11.45 -3.74
CA LEU A 27 -0.96 10.13 -3.22
C LEU A 27 -2.17 9.31 -2.77
N ALA A 28 -3.16 9.94 -2.12
CA ALA A 28 -4.39 9.24 -1.75
C ALA A 28 -5.19 8.79 -2.98
N ILE A 29 -5.17 9.56 -4.07
CA ILE A 29 -5.73 9.16 -5.36
C ILE A 29 -4.98 7.97 -5.93
N SER A 30 -3.63 8.01 -5.97
CA SER A 30 -2.81 6.89 -6.42
C SER A 30 -3.11 5.60 -5.66
N ILE A 31 -3.23 5.64 -4.33
CA ILE A 31 -3.62 4.46 -3.53
C ILE A 31 -4.93 3.84 -4.05
N CYS A 32 -5.92 4.68 -4.37
CA CYS A 32 -7.21 4.20 -4.88
C CYS A 32 -7.10 3.61 -6.29
N ILE A 33 -6.24 4.18 -7.14
CA ILE A 33 -5.99 3.69 -8.50
C ILE A 33 -5.38 2.29 -8.42
N GLU A 34 -4.25 2.12 -7.73
CA GLU A 34 -3.57 0.82 -7.66
C GLU A 34 -4.42 -0.23 -6.92
N ALA A 35 -5.21 0.19 -5.93
CA ALA A 35 -6.16 -0.72 -5.29
C ALA A 35 -7.26 -1.19 -6.25
N SER A 36 -7.62 -0.37 -7.24
CA SER A 36 -8.57 -0.73 -8.29
C SER A 36 -7.93 -1.64 -9.34
N GLU A 37 -6.66 -1.42 -9.69
CA GLU A 37 -5.88 -2.32 -10.57
C GLU A 37 -5.71 -3.70 -9.92
N LEU A 38 -5.38 -3.75 -8.62
CA LEU A 38 -5.37 -4.98 -7.85
C LEU A 38 -6.73 -5.69 -7.86
N LEU A 39 -7.83 -4.94 -7.71
CA LEU A 39 -9.19 -5.50 -7.74
C LEU A 39 -9.56 -6.06 -9.13
N GLU A 40 -9.12 -5.40 -10.20
CA GLU A 40 -9.40 -5.81 -11.59
C GLU A 40 -8.90 -7.23 -11.88
N ILE A 41 -7.75 -7.61 -11.31
CA ILE A 41 -7.16 -8.95 -11.47
C ILE A 41 -8.17 -10.07 -11.10
N PHE A 42 -9.03 -9.81 -10.12
CA PHE A 42 -10.03 -10.74 -9.58
C PHE A 42 -11.45 -10.54 -10.14
N GLN A 43 -11.71 -9.49 -10.92
CA GLN A 43 -13.07 -9.01 -11.24
C GLN A 43 -14.00 -10.07 -11.84
N TRP A 44 -13.48 -10.94 -12.70
CA TRP A 44 -14.27 -11.91 -13.48
C TRP A 44 -14.14 -13.35 -12.98
N GLU A 45 -13.44 -13.56 -11.87
CA GLU A 45 -13.04 -14.89 -11.42
C GLU A 45 -13.88 -15.35 -10.23
N SER A 46 -14.45 -16.53 -10.36
CA SER A 46 -15.28 -17.13 -9.31
C SER A 46 -14.46 -17.85 -8.24
N ASP A 47 -13.24 -18.28 -8.60
CA ASP A 47 -12.28 -18.88 -7.68
C ASP A 47 -11.06 -17.94 -7.51
N PRO A 48 -10.98 -17.19 -6.39
CA PRO A 48 -9.88 -16.25 -6.17
C PRO A 48 -8.54 -16.95 -5.93
N TYR A 49 -8.52 -18.21 -5.49
CA TYR A 49 -7.26 -18.92 -5.26
C TYR A 49 -6.59 -19.32 -6.58
N LYS A 50 -7.39 -19.68 -7.59
CA LYS A 50 -6.92 -19.91 -8.95
C LYS A 50 -6.24 -18.66 -9.53
N VAL A 51 -6.80 -17.48 -9.28
CA VAL A 51 -6.19 -16.20 -9.70
C VAL A 51 -4.84 -15.99 -9.06
N CYS A 52 -4.71 -16.27 -7.76
CA CYS A 52 -3.44 -16.17 -7.05
C CYS A 52 -2.37 -17.12 -7.59
N GLU A 53 -2.74 -18.24 -8.20
CA GLU A 53 -1.80 -19.17 -8.85
C GLU A 53 -1.44 -18.71 -10.26
N GLU A 54 -2.44 -18.45 -11.11
CA GLU A 54 -2.25 -18.14 -12.53
C GLU A 54 -1.74 -16.73 -12.79
N LYS A 55 -2.10 -15.76 -11.93
CA LYS A 55 -1.74 -14.34 -12.04
C LYS A 55 -0.92 -13.85 -10.84
N SER A 56 -0.19 -14.76 -10.19
CA SER A 56 0.62 -14.47 -8.97
C SER A 56 1.52 -13.24 -9.10
N GLU A 57 2.14 -13.04 -10.26
CA GLU A 57 3.03 -11.90 -10.53
C GLU A 57 2.26 -10.57 -10.56
N GLN A 58 1.14 -10.51 -11.28
CA GLN A 58 0.30 -9.30 -11.34
C GLN A 58 -0.23 -8.95 -9.95
N VAL A 59 -0.71 -9.94 -9.19
CA VAL A 59 -1.18 -9.71 -7.81
C VAL A 59 -0.06 -9.14 -6.94
N ARG A 60 1.17 -9.66 -7.10
CA ARG A 60 2.34 -9.18 -6.36
C ARG A 60 2.69 -7.74 -6.73
N GLU A 61 2.64 -7.38 -8.00
CA GLU A 61 2.97 -6.04 -8.51
C GLU A 61 1.95 -5.02 -8.01
N GLU A 62 0.66 -5.23 -8.25
CA GLU A 62 -0.38 -4.27 -7.85
C GLU A 62 -0.48 -4.11 -6.33
N LEU A 63 -0.29 -5.21 -5.58
CA LEU A 63 -0.22 -5.13 -4.12
C LEU A 63 0.99 -4.32 -3.66
N ALA A 64 2.14 -4.46 -4.33
CA ALA A 64 3.33 -3.67 -4.01
C ALA A 64 3.10 -2.19 -4.31
N ASP A 65 2.43 -1.85 -5.41
CA ASP A 65 2.13 -0.46 -5.77
C ASP A 65 1.20 0.21 -4.76
N VAL A 66 0.14 -0.48 -4.31
CA VAL A 66 -0.71 0.00 -3.20
C VAL A 66 0.15 0.29 -1.95
N MET A 67 1.06 -0.60 -1.60
CA MET A 67 1.93 -0.42 -0.43
C MET A 67 2.92 0.74 -0.61
N ILE A 68 3.52 0.90 -1.80
CA ILE A 68 4.45 1.98 -2.10
C ILE A 68 3.78 3.34 -1.93
N TYR A 69 2.55 3.53 -2.44
CA TYR A 69 1.84 4.79 -2.27
C TYR A 69 1.35 5.01 -0.84
N CYS A 70 0.93 3.97 -0.12
CA CYS A 70 0.63 4.07 1.31
C CYS A 70 1.84 4.57 2.11
N LEU A 71 3.02 3.99 1.86
CA LEU A 71 4.25 4.38 2.53
C LEU A 71 4.72 5.78 2.11
N SER A 72 4.57 6.13 0.84
CA SER A 72 4.84 7.48 0.33
C SER A 72 3.95 8.53 1.00
N LEU A 73 2.67 8.21 1.21
CA LEU A 73 1.75 9.10 1.91
C LEU A 73 2.11 9.25 3.39
N ALA A 74 2.45 8.15 4.06
CA ALA A 74 2.93 8.18 5.44
C ALA A 74 4.20 9.05 5.57
N ASP A 75 5.16 8.92 4.65
CA ASP A 75 6.38 9.72 4.60
C ASP A 75 6.08 11.23 4.49
N VAL A 76 5.21 11.62 3.55
CA VAL A 76 4.84 13.02 3.34
C VAL A 76 4.08 13.61 4.53
N LEU A 77 3.29 12.80 5.24
CA LEU A 77 2.54 13.22 6.42
C LEU A 77 3.35 13.15 7.73
N GLY A 78 4.58 12.61 7.70
CA GLY A 78 5.38 12.39 8.91
C GLY A 78 4.79 11.33 9.85
N ILE A 79 4.03 10.38 9.30
CA ILE A 79 3.43 9.28 10.06
C ILE A 79 4.41 8.11 10.09
N ASN A 80 4.66 7.54 11.27
CA ASN A 80 5.33 6.25 11.38
C ASN A 80 4.31 5.13 11.05
N PRO A 81 4.44 4.44 9.90
CA PRO A 81 3.49 3.42 9.49
C PRO A 81 3.46 2.21 10.43
N GLU A 82 4.59 1.82 11.03
CA GLU A 82 4.66 0.68 11.96
C GLU A 82 3.85 0.96 13.23
N GLU A 83 4.09 2.12 13.85
CA GLU A 83 3.34 2.57 15.02
C GLU A 83 1.84 2.68 14.70
N ALA A 84 1.48 3.31 13.58
CA ALA A 84 0.09 3.50 13.18
C ALA A 84 -0.66 2.16 12.98
N ILE A 85 0.00 1.15 12.40
CA ILE A 85 -0.57 -0.19 12.23
C ILE A 85 -0.76 -0.87 13.58
N ILE A 86 0.25 -0.85 14.44
CA ILE A 86 0.19 -1.49 15.78
C ILE A 86 -0.94 -0.88 16.61
N GLU A 87 -1.03 0.44 16.68
CA GLU A 87 -2.10 1.15 17.40
C GLU A 87 -3.49 0.78 16.85
N LYS A 88 -3.62 0.69 15.52
CA LYS A 88 -4.89 0.31 14.90
C LYS A 88 -5.27 -1.14 15.20
N ILE A 89 -4.31 -2.07 15.23
CA ILE A 89 -4.53 -3.46 15.62
C ILE A 89 -5.00 -3.54 17.08
N GLU A 90 -4.36 -2.83 18.00
CA GLU A 90 -4.78 -2.77 19.41
C GLU A 90 -6.21 -2.24 19.57
N LYS A 91 -6.54 -1.18 18.83
CA LYS A 91 -7.91 -0.65 18.79
C LYS A 91 -8.91 -1.68 18.24
N ASN A 92 -8.53 -2.42 17.20
CA ASN A 92 -9.37 -3.47 16.62
C ASN A 92 -9.57 -4.66 17.59
N ARG A 93 -8.53 -5.07 18.33
CA ARG A 93 -8.63 -6.13 19.37
C ARG A 93 -9.66 -5.78 20.43
N ARG A 94 -9.67 -4.52 20.89
CA ARG A 94 -10.67 -4.02 21.86
C ARG A 94 -12.07 -3.95 21.28
N LYS A 95 -12.19 -3.58 19.99
CA LYS A 95 -13.48 -3.49 19.29
C LYS A 95 -14.07 -4.87 18.97
N TYR A 96 -13.22 -5.88 18.72
CA TYR A 96 -13.59 -7.23 18.30
C TYR A 96 -12.85 -8.28 19.16
N PRO A 97 -13.27 -8.47 20.44
CA PRO A 97 -12.62 -9.43 21.33
C PRO A 97 -12.85 -10.89 20.90
N VAL A 98 -11.86 -11.75 21.16
CA VAL A 98 -12.00 -13.20 21.02
C VAL A 98 -12.95 -13.70 22.11
N LYS A 99 -13.89 -14.57 21.75
CA LYS A 99 -14.81 -15.21 22.70
C LYS A 99 -14.15 -16.40 23.39
#